data_AF-A0A7Y2HBL6-F1
#
_entry.id   AF-A0A7Y2HBL6-F1
#
_cell.length_a   1.000
_cell.length_b   1.000
_cell.length_c   1.000
_cell.angle_alpha   90.00
_cell.angle_beta   90.00
_cell.angle_gamma   90.00
#
_symmetry.space_group_name_H-M   'P 1'
#
loop_
_entity.id
_entity.type
_entity.pdbx_description
1 polymer ?
#
loop_
_entity_poly.entity_id
_entity_poly.type
_entity_poly.pdbx_seq_one_letter_code
_entity_poly.pdbx_strand_id
1 'polypeptide(L)'
;MIRKVKYCLILVLCYFQSTAQLSPGKLAESHSHLEGITNCTQCHELGKKVAEAKCLECHSFIQSLVNTNRGYHASSEVKSKECIDCHSDHHGLNFEMVRFDVDNFDHELTGYSLLGSHGRIECRACHVADNITQPDLKKREDTFLGLQKDCLSCHSDFHQGTLSNDCLACHDFEKFRPAPGFDHSLTEYPLKGQHEDVECKKCHEETSRNGVSFQLFSGTEFQDCKSCHIDPHRNQIPGNCASCHSESGFNAVGRISSFNHGLTDFELRGKHNETRCMDCHEQTSDPLKVFQDKSGISEDNCIACHDDVHQGKFGVRCIECHSETSFFDLKDLYYFDHSLTDFPF
;
A
#
# COMPACT_ATOMS: atom_id res chain seq x y z
N MET A 1 -25.71 -95.95 76.29
CA MET A 1 -25.05 -94.63 76.14
C MET A 1 -24.70 -94.43 74.67
N ILE A 2 -25.48 -93.63 73.94
CA ILE A 2 -25.26 -93.37 72.50
C ILE A 2 -24.63 -91.98 72.36
N ARG A 3 -23.35 -91.91 71.98
CA ARG A 3 -22.62 -90.66 71.72
C ARG A 3 -22.94 -90.16 70.31
N LYS A 4 -23.66 -89.03 70.20
CA LYS A 4 -23.84 -88.30 68.93
C LYS A 4 -22.56 -87.51 68.63
N VAL A 5 -21.89 -87.84 67.54
CA VAL A 5 -20.78 -87.03 66.99
C VAL A 5 -21.38 -85.96 66.09
N LYS A 6 -21.14 -84.68 66.42
CA LYS A 6 -21.50 -83.54 65.57
C LYS A 6 -20.32 -83.25 64.64
N TYR A 7 -20.52 -83.39 63.33
CA TYR A 7 -19.58 -82.89 62.33
C TYR A 7 -19.80 -81.38 62.18
N CYS A 8 -18.76 -80.59 62.46
CA CYS A 8 -18.73 -79.16 62.23
C CYS A 8 -18.05 -78.93 60.88
N LEU A 9 -18.83 -78.53 59.87
CA LEU A 9 -18.33 -78.20 58.55
C LEU A 9 -17.70 -76.79 58.63
N ILE A 10 -16.37 -76.70 58.62
CA ILE A 10 -15.65 -75.42 58.57
C ILE A 10 -15.59 -74.98 57.10
N LEU A 11 -16.37 -73.96 56.77
CA LEU A 11 -16.41 -73.32 55.46
C LEU A 11 -15.30 -72.26 55.43
N VAL A 12 -14.16 -72.59 54.82
CA VAL A 12 -13.03 -71.68 54.63
C VAL A 12 -13.38 -70.70 53.50
N LEU A 13 -13.78 -69.49 53.84
CA LEU A 13 -13.89 -68.38 52.87
C LEU A 13 -12.48 -67.88 52.53
N CYS A 14 -11.98 -68.24 51.35
CA CYS A 14 -10.83 -67.57 50.75
C CYS A 14 -11.23 -66.16 50.33
N TYR A 15 -10.79 -65.15 51.09
CA TYR A 15 -10.83 -63.75 50.67
C TYR A 15 -9.80 -63.53 49.57
N PHE A 16 -10.24 -63.59 48.31
CA PHE A 16 -9.49 -62.97 47.21
C PHE A 16 -9.65 -61.45 47.33
N GLN A 17 -8.61 -60.76 47.78
CA GLN A 17 -8.55 -59.31 47.61
C GLN A 17 -8.23 -59.02 46.14
N SER A 18 -9.27 -58.81 45.35
CA SER A 18 -9.15 -58.24 44.02
C SER A 18 -8.73 -56.78 44.17
N THR A 19 -7.45 -56.48 44.00
CA THR A 19 -7.01 -55.09 43.80
C THR A 19 -7.51 -54.66 42.43
N ALA A 20 -8.70 -54.06 42.38
CA ALA A 20 -9.16 -53.37 41.18
C ALA A 20 -8.17 -52.22 40.95
N GLN A 21 -7.29 -52.36 39.96
CA GLN A 21 -6.43 -51.26 39.53
C GLN A 21 -7.31 -50.25 38.80
N LEU A 22 -7.89 -49.32 39.56
CA LEU A 22 -8.85 -48.33 39.07
C LEU A 22 -8.17 -47.23 38.22
N SER A 23 -6.86 -47.06 38.35
CA SER A 23 -6.09 -46.11 37.54
C SER A 23 -4.96 -46.83 36.79
N PRO A 24 -4.86 -46.66 35.46
CA PRO A 24 -3.83 -47.30 34.64
C PRO A 24 -2.41 -46.73 34.86
N GLY A 25 -2.28 -45.61 35.60
CA GLY A 25 -1.01 -44.97 35.91
C GLY A 25 -1.19 -43.49 36.27
N LYS A 26 -0.12 -42.83 36.73
CA LYS A 26 -0.13 -41.38 36.98
C LYS A 26 -0.23 -40.62 35.65
N LEU A 27 -1.00 -39.56 35.62
CA LEU A 27 -1.10 -38.61 34.53
C LEU A 27 0.23 -37.87 34.31
N ALA A 28 0.41 -37.35 33.09
CA ALA A 28 1.51 -36.45 32.76
C ALA A 28 1.42 -35.13 33.53
N GLU A 29 2.53 -34.42 33.68
CA GLU A 29 2.61 -33.16 34.45
C GLU A 29 1.54 -32.14 34.02
N SER A 30 1.29 -32.00 32.72
CA SER A 30 0.27 -31.10 32.16
C SER A 30 -1.16 -31.39 32.63
N HIS A 31 -1.46 -32.64 32.99
CA HIS A 31 -2.77 -33.07 33.48
C HIS A 31 -2.74 -33.51 34.95
N SER A 32 -1.63 -33.28 35.67
CA SER A 32 -1.47 -33.66 37.09
C SER A 32 -2.57 -33.07 37.99
N HIS A 33 -3.09 -31.90 37.64
CA HIS A 33 -4.20 -31.24 38.34
C HIS A 33 -5.55 -31.96 38.21
N LEU A 34 -5.67 -32.89 37.25
CA LEU A 34 -6.84 -33.73 37.02
C LEU A 34 -6.74 -35.10 37.73
N GLU A 35 -5.67 -35.34 38.48
CA GLU A 35 -5.55 -36.56 39.30
C GLU A 35 -6.71 -36.71 40.30
N GLY A 36 -7.04 -37.96 40.63
CA GLY A 36 -8.06 -38.29 41.62
C GLY A 36 -9.25 -39.07 41.06
N ILE A 37 -9.85 -39.89 41.92
CA ILE A 37 -10.88 -40.89 41.56
C ILE A 37 -12.17 -40.28 41.01
N THR A 38 -12.44 -39.00 41.29
CA THR A 38 -13.64 -38.30 40.83
C THR A 38 -13.48 -37.68 39.44
N ASN A 39 -12.25 -37.61 38.92
CA ASN A 39 -11.94 -36.86 37.70
C ASN A 39 -11.84 -37.75 36.46
N CYS A 40 -12.02 -39.07 36.59
CA CYS A 40 -11.96 -40.01 35.46
C CYS A 40 -12.92 -39.63 34.32
N THR A 41 -14.10 -39.12 34.68
CA THR A 41 -15.13 -38.71 33.72
C THR A 41 -14.84 -37.37 33.05
N GLN A 42 -13.76 -36.66 33.41
CA GLN A 42 -13.30 -35.47 32.69
C GLN A 42 -12.74 -35.83 31.30
N CYS A 43 -12.21 -37.06 31.13
CA CYS A 43 -11.70 -37.52 29.83
C CYS A 43 -12.50 -38.71 29.26
N HIS A 44 -13.07 -39.56 30.13
CA HIS A 44 -13.77 -40.79 29.71
C HIS A 44 -15.29 -40.64 29.69
N GLU A 45 -15.93 -41.29 28.72
CA GLU A 45 -17.36 -41.62 28.79
C GLU A 45 -17.55 -42.91 29.60
N LEU A 46 -18.62 -42.99 30.42
CA LEU A 46 -18.88 -44.16 31.25
C LEU A 46 -19.06 -45.41 30.37
N GLY A 47 -18.24 -46.43 30.62
CA GLY A 47 -18.27 -47.70 29.88
C GLY A 47 -17.63 -47.62 28.48
N LYS A 48 -16.98 -46.52 28.12
CA LYS A 48 -16.28 -46.35 26.83
C LYS A 48 -14.84 -45.86 27.03
N LYS A 49 -14.11 -45.74 25.92
CA LYS A 49 -12.80 -45.09 25.85
C LYS A 49 -12.92 -43.56 26.08
N VAL A 50 -11.79 -42.86 25.99
CA VAL A 50 -11.74 -41.40 26.00
C VAL A 50 -12.61 -40.82 24.87
N ALA A 51 -13.13 -39.61 25.08
CA ALA A 51 -13.97 -38.92 24.11
C ALA A 51 -13.30 -37.63 23.61
N GLU A 52 -13.16 -37.51 22.29
CA GLU A 52 -12.50 -36.38 21.62
C GLU A 52 -13.09 -35.01 22.01
N ALA A 53 -14.42 -34.95 22.17
CA ALA A 53 -15.11 -33.73 22.58
C ALA A 53 -14.61 -33.21 23.94
N LYS A 54 -14.30 -34.10 24.88
CA LYS A 54 -13.84 -33.73 26.23
C LYS A 54 -12.44 -33.15 26.22
N CYS A 55 -11.56 -33.65 25.35
CA CYS A 55 -10.25 -33.04 25.13
C CYS A 55 -10.44 -31.59 24.67
N LEU A 56 -11.30 -31.37 23.68
CA LEU A 56 -11.54 -30.06 23.08
C LEU A 56 -12.30 -29.07 23.98
N GLU A 57 -13.04 -29.55 24.99
CA GLU A 57 -13.68 -28.70 26.00
C GLU A 57 -12.65 -27.91 26.82
N CYS A 58 -11.54 -28.54 27.22
CA CYS A 58 -10.43 -27.85 27.89
C CYS A 58 -9.46 -27.22 26.88
N HIS A 59 -9.21 -27.88 25.75
CA HIS A 59 -8.35 -27.40 24.66
C HIS A 59 -9.12 -26.53 23.66
N SER A 60 -9.87 -25.55 24.17
CA SER A 60 -10.76 -24.69 23.40
C SER A 60 -10.06 -23.90 22.27
N PHE A 61 -8.77 -23.56 22.45
CA PHE A 61 -7.99 -22.93 21.38
C PHE A 61 -7.73 -23.88 20.21
N ILE A 62 -7.38 -25.14 20.49
CA ILE A 62 -7.24 -26.17 19.44
C ILE A 62 -8.58 -26.43 18.79
N GLN A 63 -9.66 -26.51 19.58
CA GLN A 63 -11.02 -26.65 19.06
C GLN A 63 -11.36 -25.51 18.07
N SER A 64 -11.06 -24.26 18.43
CA SER A 64 -11.27 -23.10 17.55
C SER A 64 -10.47 -23.21 16.25
N LEU A 65 -9.21 -23.64 16.32
CA LEU A 65 -8.37 -23.84 15.14
C LEU A 65 -8.91 -24.95 14.23
N VAL A 66 -9.28 -26.11 14.79
CA VAL A 66 -9.87 -27.22 14.02
C VAL A 66 -11.20 -26.80 13.38
N ASN A 67 -12.08 -26.11 14.12
CA ASN A 67 -13.37 -25.62 13.61
C ASN A 67 -13.20 -24.61 12.47
N THR A 68 -12.12 -23.83 12.48
CA THR A 68 -11.81 -22.86 11.42
C THR A 68 -10.89 -23.42 10.33
N ASN A 69 -10.61 -24.73 10.37
CA ASN A 69 -9.71 -25.45 9.47
C ASN A 69 -8.32 -24.79 9.38
N ARG A 70 -7.76 -24.41 10.53
CA ARG A 70 -6.45 -23.76 10.67
C ARG A 70 -5.53 -24.58 11.58
N GLY A 71 -4.22 -24.45 11.35
CA GLY A 71 -3.19 -25.07 12.18
C GLY A 71 -3.04 -26.57 11.94
N TYR A 72 -1.97 -27.14 12.49
CA TYR A 72 -1.58 -28.54 12.22
C TYR A 72 -2.66 -29.58 12.60
N HIS A 73 -3.42 -29.34 13.67
CA HIS A 73 -4.50 -30.25 14.09
C HIS A 73 -5.68 -30.30 13.11
N ALA A 74 -5.83 -29.32 12.22
CA ALA A 74 -6.82 -29.34 11.14
C ALA A 74 -6.29 -30.02 9.86
N SER A 75 -5.00 -30.37 9.82
CA SER A 75 -4.34 -30.93 8.65
C SER A 75 -4.84 -32.32 8.30
N SER A 76 -4.55 -32.75 7.08
CA SER A 76 -4.86 -34.11 6.62
C SER A 76 -4.16 -35.20 7.44
N GLU A 77 -3.04 -34.90 8.10
CA GLU A 77 -2.30 -35.87 8.92
C GLU A 77 -2.95 -36.18 10.26
N VAL A 78 -3.79 -35.26 10.77
CA VAL A 78 -4.37 -35.32 12.11
C VAL A 78 -5.88 -35.48 12.08
N LYS A 79 -6.57 -34.89 11.10
CA LYS A 79 -8.05 -34.80 11.09
C LYS A 79 -8.81 -36.13 11.15
N SER A 80 -8.18 -37.24 10.75
CA SER A 80 -8.77 -38.58 10.80
C SER A 80 -8.25 -39.46 11.94
N LYS A 81 -7.47 -38.91 12.87
CA LYS A 81 -6.88 -39.61 14.01
C LYS A 81 -7.58 -39.21 15.30
N GLU A 82 -7.53 -40.08 16.29
CA GLU A 82 -8.00 -39.77 17.63
C GLU A 82 -6.87 -39.08 18.40
N CYS A 83 -7.21 -38.16 19.31
CA CYS A 83 -6.22 -37.39 20.07
C CYS A 83 -5.25 -38.32 20.83
N ILE A 84 -5.77 -39.40 21.41
CA ILE A 84 -4.98 -40.35 22.22
C ILE A 84 -3.97 -41.18 21.41
N ASP A 85 -4.15 -41.28 20.09
CA ASP A 85 -3.21 -42.00 19.22
C ASP A 85 -1.82 -41.31 19.21
N CYS A 86 -1.80 -40.00 19.43
CA CYS A 86 -0.57 -39.20 19.52
C CYS A 86 -0.32 -38.68 20.94
N HIS A 87 -1.37 -38.29 21.66
CA HIS A 87 -1.32 -37.70 23.00
C HIS A 87 -1.81 -38.69 24.05
N SER A 88 -1.08 -39.80 24.20
CA SER A 88 -1.38 -40.77 25.24
C SER A 88 -1.06 -40.21 26.63
N ASP A 89 -1.78 -40.68 27.65
CA ASP A 89 -1.57 -40.27 29.04
C ASP A 89 -1.43 -41.52 29.93
N HIS A 90 -1.31 -41.33 31.24
CA HIS A 90 -1.08 -42.37 32.26
C HIS A 90 0.32 -43.00 32.25
N HIS A 91 1.30 -42.33 31.63
CA HIS A 91 2.68 -42.80 31.54
C HIS A 91 3.62 -42.20 32.59
N GLY A 92 3.07 -41.47 33.58
CA GLY A 92 3.81 -40.80 34.64
C GLY A 92 4.03 -39.32 34.40
N LEU A 93 4.36 -38.59 35.48
CA LEU A 93 4.49 -37.12 35.47
C LEU A 93 5.47 -36.61 34.42
N ASN A 94 6.61 -37.29 34.25
CA ASN A 94 7.67 -36.89 33.32
C ASN A 94 7.43 -37.36 31.88
N PHE A 95 6.25 -37.88 31.56
CA PHE A 95 5.95 -38.33 30.20
C PHE A 95 5.74 -37.13 29.27
N GLU A 96 6.54 -37.09 28.20
CA GLU A 96 6.39 -36.10 27.14
C GLU A 96 5.31 -36.55 26.14
N MET A 97 4.12 -35.99 26.33
CA MET A 97 2.91 -36.29 25.56
C MET A 97 2.89 -35.62 24.18
N VAL A 98 3.53 -34.46 24.04
CA VAL A 98 3.62 -33.73 22.78
C VAL A 98 4.99 -33.98 22.20
N ARG A 99 5.06 -34.85 21.19
CA ARG A 99 6.29 -35.11 20.44
C ARG A 99 6.16 -34.45 19.08
N PHE A 100 7.05 -33.51 18.81
CA PHE A 100 7.01 -32.69 17.62
C PHE A 100 8.38 -32.69 16.98
N ASP A 101 8.46 -33.18 15.75
CA ASP A 101 9.69 -33.15 14.95
C ASP A 101 9.84 -31.75 14.36
N VAL A 102 10.56 -30.89 15.07
CA VAL A 102 10.80 -29.50 14.66
C VAL A 102 11.63 -29.44 13.38
N ASP A 103 12.57 -30.37 13.21
CA ASP A 103 13.56 -30.34 12.13
C ASP A 103 12.94 -30.68 10.77
N ASN A 104 11.91 -31.53 10.76
CA ASN A 104 11.24 -31.99 9.54
C ASN A 104 9.79 -31.49 9.41
N PHE A 105 9.39 -30.49 10.19
CA PHE A 105 8.02 -30.01 10.17
C PHE A 105 7.66 -29.28 8.87
N ASP A 106 6.56 -29.68 8.23
CA ASP A 106 6.02 -29.00 7.06
C ASP A 106 4.97 -27.93 7.44
N HIS A 107 5.31 -26.67 7.22
CA HIS A 107 4.44 -25.54 7.49
C HIS A 107 3.18 -25.49 6.61
N GLU A 108 3.18 -26.14 5.43
CA GLU A 108 1.99 -26.23 4.57
C GLU A 108 0.81 -26.90 5.28
N LEU A 109 1.10 -27.82 6.20
CA LEU A 109 0.10 -28.53 7.01
C LEU A 109 -0.65 -27.61 7.98
N THR A 110 -0.10 -26.42 8.28
CA THR A 110 -0.74 -25.44 9.16
C THR A 110 -1.73 -24.53 8.42
N GLY A 111 -1.70 -24.57 7.08
CA GLY A 111 -2.36 -23.59 6.24
C GLY A 111 -1.69 -22.21 6.26
N TYR A 112 -0.46 -22.11 6.76
CA TYR A 112 0.39 -20.92 6.69
C TYR A 112 1.72 -21.27 6.04
N SER A 113 1.74 -21.15 4.71
CA SER A 113 2.91 -21.36 3.86
C SER A 113 3.97 -20.29 4.14
N LEU A 114 5.20 -20.72 4.38
CA LEU A 114 6.32 -19.80 4.59
C LEU A 114 6.87 -19.34 3.24
N LEU A 115 6.49 -18.13 2.84
CA LEU A 115 6.89 -17.55 1.56
C LEU A 115 8.15 -16.67 1.70
N GLY A 116 8.96 -16.69 0.66
CA GLY A 116 10.16 -15.88 0.53
C GLY A 116 11.16 -16.04 1.68
N SER A 117 11.54 -14.93 2.31
CA SER A 117 12.50 -14.93 3.41
C SER A 117 12.00 -15.65 4.66
N HIS A 118 10.68 -15.79 4.85
CA HIS A 118 10.11 -16.52 5.97
C HIS A 118 10.38 -18.02 5.91
N GLY A 119 10.67 -18.59 4.73
CA GLY A 119 11.01 -20.01 4.58
C GLY A 119 12.45 -20.36 4.98
N ARG A 120 13.27 -19.38 5.39
CA ARG A 120 14.71 -19.55 5.66
C ARG A 120 15.10 -19.16 7.08
N ILE A 121 14.12 -18.88 7.94
CA ILE A 121 14.33 -18.48 9.32
C ILE A 121 13.98 -19.61 10.27
N GLU A 122 14.67 -19.66 11.39
CA GLU A 122 14.46 -20.64 12.45
C GLU A 122 13.07 -20.47 13.10
N CYS A 123 12.45 -21.56 13.54
CA CYS A 123 11.11 -21.54 14.11
C CYS A 123 10.99 -20.54 15.28
N ARG A 124 12.02 -20.44 16.12
CA ARG A 124 12.08 -19.55 17.29
C ARG A 124 12.29 -18.08 16.95
N ALA A 125 12.54 -17.71 15.70
CA ALA A 125 12.50 -16.31 15.27
C ALA A 125 11.05 -15.80 15.17
N CYS A 126 10.10 -16.68 14.86
CA CYS A 126 8.67 -16.34 14.75
C CYS A 126 7.90 -16.67 16.02
N HIS A 127 8.10 -17.88 16.55
CA HIS A 127 7.34 -18.41 17.69
C HIS A 127 7.85 -17.86 19.03
N VAL A 128 7.68 -16.55 19.20
CA VAL A 128 8.03 -15.77 20.40
C VAL A 128 6.80 -15.14 21.03
N ALA A 129 6.86 -14.91 22.34
CA ALA A 129 5.78 -14.34 23.12
C ALA A 129 5.30 -12.96 22.60
N ASP A 130 6.17 -12.18 21.97
CA ASP A 130 5.83 -10.85 21.46
C ASP A 130 4.92 -10.87 20.23
N ASN A 131 4.95 -11.96 19.45
CA ASN A 131 4.09 -12.15 18.29
C ASN A 131 2.75 -12.82 18.64
N ILE A 132 2.52 -13.13 19.93
CA ILE A 132 1.30 -13.80 20.41
C ILE A 132 0.40 -12.78 21.10
N THR A 133 -0.81 -12.62 20.57
CA THR A 133 -1.82 -11.70 21.13
C THR A 133 -2.61 -12.31 22.28
N GLN A 134 -2.72 -13.65 22.32
CA GLN A 134 -3.52 -14.34 23.34
C GLN A 134 -2.76 -14.47 24.67
N PRO A 135 -3.26 -13.88 25.78
CA PRO A 135 -2.51 -13.82 27.05
C PRO A 135 -2.12 -15.18 27.63
N ASP A 136 -3.01 -16.17 27.54
CA ASP A 136 -2.77 -17.49 28.13
C ASP A 136 -1.77 -18.33 27.32
N LEU A 137 -1.70 -18.10 26.00
CA LEU A 137 -0.69 -18.73 25.15
C LEU A 137 0.65 -18.02 25.32
N LYS A 138 0.65 -16.69 25.45
CA LYS A 138 1.85 -15.88 25.63
C LYS A 138 2.67 -16.28 26.86
N LYS A 139 2.02 -16.79 27.91
CA LYS A 139 2.67 -17.28 29.15
C LYS A 139 3.31 -18.66 29.01
N ARG A 140 2.99 -19.42 27.96
CA ARG A 140 3.52 -20.77 27.77
C ARG A 140 4.87 -20.67 27.10
N GLU A 141 5.91 -20.89 27.89
CA GLU A 141 7.26 -21.07 27.36
C GLU A 141 7.21 -22.23 26.34
N ASP A 142 7.79 -22.01 25.15
CA ASP A 142 7.85 -22.97 24.04
C ASP A 142 6.61 -23.20 23.16
N THR A 143 5.50 -22.46 23.34
CA THR A 143 4.32 -22.62 22.47
C THR A 143 4.59 -22.33 20.99
N PHE A 144 4.04 -23.17 20.10
CA PHE A 144 3.95 -22.91 18.65
C PHE A 144 2.59 -22.34 18.22
N LEU A 145 1.71 -22.06 19.20
CA LEU A 145 0.36 -21.58 18.99
C LEU A 145 0.25 -20.07 19.21
N GLY A 146 -0.69 -19.43 18.54
CA GLY A 146 -1.12 -18.05 18.84
C GLY A 146 -0.64 -16.97 17.88
N LEU A 147 0.17 -17.32 16.88
CA LEU A 147 0.56 -16.41 15.80
C LEU A 147 -0.62 -16.14 14.84
N GLN A 148 -0.67 -14.92 14.31
CA GLN A 148 -1.58 -14.54 13.24
C GLN A 148 -0.85 -14.48 11.90
N LYS A 149 -1.61 -14.43 10.80
CA LYS A 149 -1.05 -14.39 9.44
C LYS A 149 -0.74 -12.97 8.95
N ASP A 150 -1.36 -11.98 9.57
CA ASP A 150 -1.25 -10.58 9.16
C ASP A 150 0.17 -10.06 9.39
N CYS A 151 0.70 -9.29 8.43
CA CYS A 151 2.07 -8.73 8.49
C CYS A 151 2.29 -7.96 9.81
N LEU A 152 1.29 -7.17 10.21
CA LEU A 152 1.33 -6.32 11.39
C LEU A 152 1.31 -7.09 12.72
N SER A 153 1.09 -8.41 12.69
CA SER A 153 1.22 -9.25 13.90
C SER A 153 2.67 -9.45 14.35
N CYS A 154 3.63 -9.28 13.43
CA CYS A 154 5.06 -9.44 13.69
C CYS A 154 5.88 -8.21 13.27
N HIS A 155 5.45 -7.49 12.23
CA HIS A 155 6.14 -6.32 11.71
C HIS A 155 5.45 -5.02 12.16
N SER A 156 6.23 -4.05 12.61
CA SER A 156 5.72 -2.71 12.85
C SER A 156 5.47 -1.99 11.52
N ASP A 157 4.45 -1.15 11.48
CA ASP A 157 4.19 -0.31 10.32
C ASP A 157 5.23 0.82 10.20
N PHE A 158 6.18 0.64 9.27
CA PHE A 158 7.20 1.65 8.98
C PHE A 158 6.59 2.95 8.41
N HIS A 159 5.42 2.89 7.79
CA HIS A 159 4.72 4.04 7.21
C HIS A 159 3.91 4.83 8.24
N GLN A 160 3.93 4.43 9.50
CA GLN A 160 3.35 5.18 10.62
C GLN A 160 1.86 5.53 10.43
N GLY A 161 1.10 4.65 9.75
CA GLY A 161 -0.32 4.79 9.48
C GLY A 161 -0.65 5.79 8.37
N THR A 162 0.32 6.15 7.52
CA THR A 162 0.09 7.06 6.39
C THR A 162 -0.34 6.35 5.10
N LEU A 163 -0.19 5.02 5.05
CA LEU A 163 -0.59 4.17 3.93
C LEU A 163 -1.56 3.07 4.39
N SER A 164 -2.10 2.34 3.42
CA SER A 164 -2.93 1.15 3.68
C SER A 164 -2.16 0.06 4.42
N ASN A 165 -2.87 -0.72 5.24
CA ASN A 165 -2.32 -1.92 5.90
C ASN A 165 -2.21 -3.13 4.94
N ASP A 166 -2.63 -2.99 3.68
CA ASP A 166 -2.40 -4.01 2.65
C ASP A 166 -0.96 -3.96 2.15
N CYS A 167 -0.05 -4.55 2.92
CA CYS A 167 1.38 -4.52 2.62
C CYS A 167 1.72 -5.15 1.27
N LEU A 168 0.95 -6.17 0.85
CA LEU A 168 1.20 -6.94 -0.38
C LEU A 168 0.80 -6.19 -1.66
N ALA A 169 0.10 -5.05 -1.52
CA ALA A 169 -0.10 -4.14 -2.65
C ALA A 169 1.22 -3.56 -3.17
N CYS A 170 2.26 -3.47 -2.33
CA CYS A 170 3.54 -2.85 -2.67
C CYS A 170 4.74 -3.77 -2.40
N HIS A 171 4.73 -4.52 -1.31
CA HIS A 171 5.83 -5.35 -0.85
C HIS A 171 5.63 -6.82 -1.20
N ASP A 172 6.72 -7.58 -1.18
CA ASP A 172 6.69 -9.03 -1.34
C ASP A 172 7.21 -9.73 -0.07
N PHE A 173 7.25 -11.06 -0.12
CA PHE A 173 7.74 -11.90 0.98
C PHE A 173 9.27 -12.04 1.03
N GLU A 174 10.02 -11.51 0.05
CA GLU A 174 11.49 -11.56 0.06
C GLU A 174 12.05 -10.42 0.91
N LYS A 175 11.58 -9.19 0.70
CA LYS A 175 12.06 -8.00 1.43
C LYS A 175 11.13 -6.81 1.28
N PHE A 176 11.12 -5.93 2.28
CA PHE A 176 10.35 -4.69 2.22
C PHE A 176 10.93 -3.64 1.24
N ARG A 177 12.21 -3.71 0.88
CA ARG A 177 12.85 -2.76 -0.05
C ARG A 177 13.71 -3.45 -1.11
N PRO A 178 13.54 -3.13 -2.41
CA PRO A 178 12.50 -2.26 -2.99
C PRO A 178 11.08 -2.82 -2.80
N ALA A 179 10.07 -2.01 -3.09
CA ALA A 179 8.66 -2.40 -3.06
C ALA A 179 8.20 -2.72 -4.50
N PRO A 180 8.43 -3.94 -5.01
CA PRO A 180 8.26 -4.24 -6.44
C PRO A 180 6.81 -4.23 -6.92
N GLY A 181 5.84 -4.32 -6.02
CA GLY A 181 4.41 -4.19 -6.36
C GLY A 181 3.95 -2.75 -6.54
N PHE A 182 4.73 -1.77 -6.08
CA PHE A 182 4.38 -0.36 -6.23
C PHE A 182 4.63 0.14 -7.66
N ASP A 183 3.59 0.66 -8.29
CA ASP A 183 3.64 1.25 -9.62
C ASP A 183 3.14 2.69 -9.60
N HIS A 184 4.04 3.64 -9.89
CA HIS A 184 3.72 5.06 -9.92
C HIS A 184 2.74 5.44 -11.04
N SER A 185 2.62 4.62 -12.08
CA SER A 185 1.70 4.85 -13.20
C SER A 185 0.22 4.74 -12.80
N LEU A 186 -0.06 4.10 -11.65
CA LEU A 186 -1.40 3.92 -11.09
C LEU A 186 -1.81 5.03 -10.12
N THR A 187 -0.91 6.00 -9.87
CA THR A 187 -1.15 7.12 -8.96
C THR A 187 -1.77 8.31 -9.68
N GLU A 188 -2.16 9.35 -8.93
CA GLU A 188 -2.65 10.61 -9.51
C GLU A 188 -1.56 11.39 -10.25
N TYR A 189 -0.29 11.05 -10.05
CA TYR A 189 0.84 11.65 -10.73
C TYR A 189 1.72 10.59 -11.41
N PRO A 190 1.33 10.03 -12.57
CA PRO A 190 2.18 9.11 -13.32
C PRO A 190 3.50 9.80 -13.71
N LEU A 191 4.63 9.23 -13.30
CA LEU A 191 5.95 9.75 -13.69
C LEU A 191 6.10 9.63 -15.22
N LYS A 192 6.52 10.72 -15.85
CA LYS A 192 6.76 10.82 -17.29
C LYS A 192 8.04 11.59 -17.55
N GLY A 193 8.74 11.21 -18.61
CA GLY A 193 9.92 11.95 -19.07
C GLY A 193 10.97 12.01 -17.97
N GLN A 194 11.52 13.19 -17.72
CA GLN A 194 12.61 13.37 -16.73
C GLN A 194 12.21 13.05 -15.29
N HIS A 195 10.90 13.01 -14.97
CA HIS A 195 10.44 12.64 -13.63
C HIS A 195 10.62 11.16 -13.31
N GLU A 196 10.76 10.28 -14.31
CA GLU A 196 10.97 8.84 -14.11
C GLU A 196 12.33 8.56 -13.43
N ASP A 197 13.31 9.42 -13.63
CA ASP A 197 14.68 9.29 -13.09
C ASP A 197 14.88 10.00 -11.74
N VAL A 198 13.83 10.63 -11.19
CA VAL A 198 13.92 11.39 -9.93
C VAL A 198 13.88 10.45 -8.73
N GLU A 199 14.88 10.56 -7.85
CA GLU A 199 14.89 9.83 -6.58
C GLU A 199 13.65 10.14 -5.73
N CYS A 200 13.01 9.10 -5.17
CA CYS A 200 11.76 9.23 -4.41
C CYS A 200 11.81 10.33 -3.35
N LYS A 201 12.93 10.47 -2.63
CA LYS A 201 13.11 11.44 -1.53
C LYS A 201 13.10 12.90 -1.95
N LYS A 202 13.24 13.19 -3.25
CA LYS A 202 13.15 14.57 -3.78
C LYS A 202 11.71 15.07 -3.84
N CYS A 203 10.73 14.16 -3.85
CA CYS A 203 9.30 14.48 -3.85
C CYS A 203 8.61 14.04 -2.55
N HIS A 204 9.06 12.91 -1.99
CA HIS A 204 8.52 12.31 -0.78
C HIS A 204 9.52 12.51 0.35
N GLU A 205 9.34 13.59 1.10
CA GLU A 205 10.29 14.00 2.14
C GLU A 205 10.36 12.99 3.30
N GLU A 206 11.53 12.93 3.93
CA GLU A 206 11.68 12.24 5.20
C GLU A 206 11.12 13.11 6.33
N THR A 207 10.26 12.53 7.15
CA THR A 207 9.67 13.17 8.32
C THR A 207 9.82 12.27 9.53
N SER A 208 9.37 12.74 10.70
CA SER A 208 9.39 11.94 11.92
C SER A 208 8.05 12.02 12.64
N ARG A 209 7.58 10.87 13.13
CA ARG A 209 6.41 10.76 13.99
C ARG A 209 6.78 9.91 15.19
N ASN A 210 6.45 10.38 16.40
CA ASN A 210 6.78 9.70 17.65
C ASN A 210 8.26 9.30 17.80
N GLY A 211 9.18 10.11 17.24
CA GLY A 211 10.62 9.85 17.30
C GLY A 211 11.14 8.81 16.30
N VAL A 212 10.29 8.29 15.41
CA VAL A 212 10.67 7.37 14.33
C VAL A 212 10.68 8.14 13.01
N SER A 213 11.80 8.11 12.29
CA SER A 213 11.91 8.72 10.97
C SER A 213 11.37 7.79 9.89
N PHE A 214 10.57 8.33 8.97
CA PHE A 214 10.01 7.60 7.83
C PHE A 214 9.81 8.53 6.64
N GLN A 215 9.69 7.95 5.45
CA GLN A 215 9.44 8.69 4.22
C GLN A 215 7.92 8.87 4.02
N LEU A 216 7.47 10.12 3.83
CA LEU A 216 6.06 10.44 3.65
C LEU A 216 5.71 10.42 2.16
N PHE A 217 4.94 9.41 1.75
CA PHE A 217 4.54 9.22 0.34
C PHE A 217 3.20 9.91 -0.02
N SER A 218 2.46 10.41 0.96
CA SER A 218 1.17 11.08 0.77
C SER A 218 1.28 12.60 0.87
N GLY A 219 0.42 13.33 0.16
CA GLY A 219 0.26 14.77 0.34
C GLY A 219 1.32 15.63 -0.36
N THR A 220 2.12 15.04 -1.26
CA THR A 220 2.98 15.81 -2.17
C THR A 220 2.09 16.62 -3.12
N GLU A 221 2.30 17.92 -3.21
CA GLU A 221 1.62 18.77 -4.19
C GLU A 221 2.23 18.57 -5.59
N PHE A 222 1.39 18.43 -6.62
CA PHE A 222 1.84 18.12 -7.98
C PHE A 222 1.00 18.78 -9.09
N GLN A 223 -0.01 19.58 -8.72
CA GLN A 223 -0.97 20.13 -9.69
C GLN A 223 -0.36 21.26 -10.54
N ASP A 224 0.67 21.95 -10.04
CA ASP A 224 1.39 23.00 -10.76
C ASP A 224 2.89 22.67 -10.76
N CYS A 225 3.57 22.87 -11.90
CA CYS A 225 5.02 22.74 -12.00
C CYS A 225 5.73 23.61 -10.96
N LYS A 226 5.13 24.75 -10.59
CA LYS A 226 5.65 25.68 -9.59
C LYS A 226 5.62 25.13 -8.15
N SER A 227 4.90 24.04 -7.88
CA SER A 227 4.97 23.35 -6.58
C SER A 227 6.36 22.81 -6.30
N CYS A 228 7.16 22.54 -7.33
CA CYS A 228 8.54 22.04 -7.18
C CYS A 228 9.59 22.88 -7.93
N HIS A 229 9.22 23.53 -9.04
CA HIS A 229 10.14 24.28 -9.88
C HIS A 229 10.03 25.78 -9.67
N ILE A 230 11.18 26.46 -9.71
CA ILE A 230 11.23 27.92 -9.71
C ILE A 230 10.87 28.41 -11.10
N ASP A 231 9.92 29.35 -11.20
CA ASP A 231 9.59 30.02 -12.46
C ASP A 231 10.72 30.97 -12.90
N PRO A 232 11.47 30.67 -13.98
CA PRO A 232 12.54 31.52 -14.46
C PRO A 232 12.00 32.79 -15.16
N HIS A 233 10.72 32.82 -15.54
CA HIS A 233 10.08 33.95 -16.21
C HIS A 233 9.55 35.01 -15.21
N ARG A 234 9.61 34.75 -13.90
CA ARG A 234 9.17 35.68 -12.84
C ARG A 234 7.74 36.21 -13.05
N ASN A 235 6.83 35.34 -13.46
CA ASN A 235 5.43 35.64 -13.77
C ASN A 235 5.23 36.68 -14.90
N GLN A 236 6.22 36.88 -15.77
CA GLN A 236 6.08 37.76 -16.95
C GLN A 236 5.25 37.14 -18.07
N ILE A 237 5.07 35.81 -18.06
CA ILE A 237 4.29 35.07 -19.06
C ILE A 237 3.03 34.52 -18.38
N PRO A 238 1.82 34.94 -18.80
CA PRO A 238 0.58 34.40 -18.26
C PRO A 238 0.34 32.96 -18.76
N GLY A 239 -0.32 32.14 -17.94
CA GLY A 239 -0.67 30.76 -18.26
C GLY A 239 0.04 29.72 -17.40
N ASN A 240 -0.11 28.45 -17.78
CA ASN A 240 0.56 27.32 -17.10
C ASN A 240 1.82 26.91 -17.86
N CYS A 241 2.81 26.36 -17.13
CA CYS A 241 4.09 25.95 -17.72
C CYS A 241 3.88 24.90 -18.83
N ALA A 242 2.89 24.01 -18.65
CA ALA A 242 2.53 22.94 -19.59
C ALA A 242 2.00 23.44 -20.95
N SER A 243 1.64 24.72 -21.09
CA SER A 243 1.30 25.31 -22.39
C SER A 243 2.50 25.41 -23.34
N CYS A 244 3.72 25.43 -22.78
CA CYS A 244 4.96 25.65 -23.53
C CYS A 244 6.01 24.56 -23.28
N HIS A 245 6.08 24.05 -22.06
CA HIS A 245 7.06 23.04 -21.63
C HIS A 245 6.38 21.68 -21.43
N SER A 246 7.16 20.62 -21.49
CA SER A 246 6.72 19.27 -21.13
C SER A 246 7.68 18.63 -20.14
N GLU A 247 7.27 17.49 -19.59
CA GLU A 247 8.06 16.67 -18.67
C GLU A 247 9.31 16.08 -19.33
N SER A 248 9.44 16.20 -20.67
CA SER A 248 10.68 15.86 -21.38
C SER A 248 11.81 16.86 -21.13
N GLY A 249 11.47 18.10 -20.72
CA GLY A 249 12.43 19.13 -20.31
C GLY A 249 11.98 20.56 -20.62
N PHE A 250 12.44 21.51 -19.81
CA PHE A 250 12.11 22.95 -19.97
C PHE A 250 12.82 23.63 -21.14
N ASN A 251 14.00 23.12 -21.57
CA ASN A 251 14.78 23.74 -22.65
C ASN A 251 14.17 23.51 -24.03
N ALA A 252 13.41 22.43 -24.20
CA ALA A 252 12.67 22.16 -25.42
C ALA A 252 11.28 22.78 -25.26
N VAL A 253 11.13 24.04 -25.68
CA VAL A 253 9.79 24.60 -25.84
C VAL A 253 9.12 23.77 -26.93
N GLY A 254 8.01 23.11 -26.62
CA GLY A 254 7.28 22.28 -27.56
C GLY A 254 6.83 23.10 -28.78
N ARG A 255 6.09 22.50 -29.72
CA ARG A 255 5.40 23.31 -30.73
C ARG A 255 4.46 24.29 -30.01
N ILE A 256 4.86 25.57 -29.94
CA ILE A 256 4.14 26.71 -29.34
C ILE A 256 2.95 27.09 -30.24
N SER A 257 2.15 26.11 -30.67
CA SER A 257 1.03 26.34 -31.58
C SER A 257 -0.28 26.58 -30.83
N SER A 258 -0.28 26.53 -29.50
CA SER A 258 -1.49 26.63 -28.67
C SER A 258 -1.52 27.83 -27.72
N PHE A 259 -0.49 28.69 -27.71
CA PHE A 259 -0.54 29.88 -26.86
C PHE A 259 -1.60 30.86 -27.40
N ASN A 260 -2.52 31.28 -26.53
CA ASN A 260 -3.60 32.19 -26.87
C ASN A 260 -3.22 33.64 -26.52
N HIS A 261 -3.02 34.48 -27.52
CA HIS A 261 -2.75 35.90 -27.35
C HIS A 261 -3.90 36.69 -26.70
N GLY A 262 -5.13 36.19 -26.70
CA GLY A 262 -6.25 36.76 -25.94
C GLY A 262 -6.08 36.68 -24.41
N LEU A 263 -5.01 36.05 -23.92
CA LEU A 263 -4.59 36.12 -22.51
C LEU A 263 -3.70 37.34 -22.20
N THR A 264 -3.39 38.14 -23.22
CA THR A 264 -2.56 39.34 -23.14
C THR A 264 -3.36 40.56 -23.61
N ASP A 265 -2.78 41.76 -23.48
CA ASP A 265 -3.38 43.00 -23.98
C ASP A 265 -3.20 43.18 -25.52
N PHE A 266 -2.79 42.12 -26.23
CA PHE A 266 -2.57 42.13 -27.68
C PHE A 266 -3.20 40.87 -28.32
N GLU A 267 -4.50 40.93 -28.63
CA GLU A 267 -5.25 39.85 -29.26
C GLU A 267 -4.99 39.78 -30.78
N LEU A 268 -4.50 38.63 -31.27
CA LEU A 268 -4.30 38.43 -32.71
C LEU A 268 -5.62 38.19 -33.42
N ARG A 269 -5.96 39.10 -34.34
CA ARG A 269 -7.19 39.06 -35.16
C ARG A 269 -6.87 39.02 -36.64
N GLY A 270 -7.84 38.55 -37.43
CA GLY A 270 -7.71 38.49 -38.89
C GLY A 270 -6.47 37.71 -39.33
N LYS A 271 -5.67 38.30 -40.21
CA LYS A 271 -4.46 37.67 -40.74
C LYS A 271 -3.33 37.50 -39.72
N HIS A 272 -3.32 38.29 -38.66
CA HIS A 272 -2.31 38.15 -37.60
C HIS A 272 -2.43 36.82 -36.85
N ASN A 273 -3.63 36.23 -36.79
CA ASN A 273 -3.85 34.92 -36.15
C ASN A 273 -3.17 33.75 -36.90
N GLU A 274 -2.78 33.95 -38.17
CA GLU A 274 -2.05 32.97 -38.98
C GLU A 274 -0.52 33.17 -38.92
N THR A 275 -0.04 34.21 -38.23
CA THR A 275 1.37 34.61 -38.20
C THR A 275 2.18 33.70 -37.28
N ARG A 276 3.43 33.40 -37.66
CA ARG A 276 4.31 32.58 -36.82
C ARG A 276 4.86 33.44 -35.68
N CYS A 277 5.07 32.84 -34.51
CA CYS A 277 5.57 33.56 -33.33
C CYS A 277 6.85 34.35 -33.63
N MET A 278 7.79 33.75 -34.37
CA MET A 278 9.10 34.34 -34.67
C MET A 278 9.07 35.42 -35.76
N ASP A 279 7.92 35.63 -36.43
CA ASP A 279 7.76 36.75 -37.36
C ASP A 279 7.58 38.07 -36.57
N CYS A 280 7.11 37.99 -35.33
CA CYS A 280 7.01 39.12 -34.41
C CYS A 280 8.07 39.09 -33.32
N HIS A 281 8.35 37.92 -32.74
CA HIS A 281 9.20 37.79 -31.56
C HIS A 281 10.62 37.37 -31.86
N GLU A 282 11.59 38.05 -31.26
CA GLU A 282 13.00 37.68 -31.37
C GLU A 282 13.35 36.42 -30.59
N GLN A 283 14.19 35.56 -31.20
CA GLN A 283 14.67 34.36 -30.54
C GLN A 283 15.76 34.71 -29.52
N THR A 284 15.57 34.26 -28.27
CA THR A 284 16.51 34.47 -27.18
C THR A 284 16.59 33.23 -26.28
N SER A 285 17.76 33.00 -25.68
CA SER A 285 17.96 31.97 -24.66
C SER A 285 17.80 32.49 -23.23
N ASP A 286 17.60 33.80 -23.06
CA ASP A 286 17.37 34.44 -21.76
C ASP A 286 15.87 34.33 -21.40
N PRO A 287 15.49 33.53 -20.38
CA PRO A 287 14.09 33.30 -20.03
C PRO A 287 13.31 34.59 -19.69
N LEU A 288 14.00 35.63 -19.22
CA LEU A 288 13.39 36.92 -18.88
C LEU A 288 13.14 37.82 -20.09
N LYS A 289 13.66 37.43 -21.26
CA LYS A 289 13.48 38.19 -22.51
C LYS A 289 12.57 37.48 -23.50
N VAL A 290 12.32 36.18 -23.32
CA VAL A 290 11.44 35.40 -24.19
C VAL A 290 10.05 36.05 -24.23
N PHE A 291 9.61 36.42 -25.44
CA PHE A 291 8.32 37.09 -25.72
C PHE A 291 8.11 38.46 -25.02
N GLN A 292 9.17 39.08 -24.50
CA GLN A 292 9.09 40.41 -23.87
C GLN A 292 9.49 41.55 -24.82
N ASP A 293 9.89 41.24 -26.04
CA ASP A 293 10.44 42.19 -27.02
C ASP A 293 9.38 43.08 -27.69
N LYS A 294 8.11 42.66 -27.65
CA LYS A 294 6.96 43.42 -28.17
C LYS A 294 6.02 43.93 -27.08
N SER A 295 6.41 43.83 -25.81
CA SER A 295 5.61 44.34 -24.71
C SER A 295 5.41 45.85 -24.81
N GLY A 296 4.17 46.31 -24.70
CA GLY A 296 3.81 47.73 -24.75
C GLY A 296 3.55 48.29 -26.15
N ILE A 297 3.59 47.46 -27.20
CA ILE A 297 3.03 47.85 -28.50
C ILE A 297 1.51 47.76 -28.41
N SER A 298 0.83 48.88 -28.68
CA SER A 298 -0.64 48.92 -28.76
C SER A 298 -1.13 48.23 -30.04
N GLU A 299 -2.26 47.53 -29.97
CA GLU A 299 -2.88 46.84 -31.12
C GLU A 299 -3.18 47.78 -32.30
N ASP A 300 -3.48 49.05 -32.02
CA ASP A 300 -3.78 50.07 -33.03
C ASP A 300 -2.54 50.76 -33.62
N ASN A 301 -1.34 50.43 -33.12
CA ASN A 301 -0.09 51.01 -33.60
C ASN A 301 0.47 50.22 -34.80
N CYS A 302 -0.26 50.25 -35.92
CA CYS A 302 0.08 49.47 -37.12
C CYS A 302 1.50 49.79 -37.66
N ILE A 303 1.94 51.04 -37.52
CA ILE A 303 3.25 51.51 -38.00
C ILE A 303 4.43 50.93 -37.21
N ALA A 304 4.20 50.27 -36.07
CA ALA A 304 5.24 49.56 -35.34
C ALA A 304 5.76 48.34 -36.11
N CYS A 305 4.94 47.79 -37.02
CA CYS A 305 5.24 46.57 -37.77
C CYS A 305 5.10 46.75 -39.29
N HIS A 306 4.27 47.69 -39.75
CA HIS A 306 3.99 47.91 -41.16
C HIS A 306 4.52 49.26 -41.65
N ASP A 307 5.06 49.28 -42.87
CA ASP A 307 5.47 50.51 -43.52
C ASP A 307 4.25 51.31 -44.01
N ASP A 308 4.22 52.61 -43.73
CA ASP A 308 3.18 53.50 -44.27
C ASP A 308 3.49 53.90 -45.71
N VAL A 309 2.81 53.24 -46.65
CA VAL A 309 2.90 53.54 -48.09
C VAL A 309 2.33 54.91 -48.47
N HIS A 310 1.53 55.53 -47.60
CA HIS A 310 0.96 56.86 -47.82
C HIS A 310 1.87 58.00 -47.37
N GLN A 311 3.06 57.69 -46.82
CA GLN A 311 4.08 58.67 -46.46
C GLN A 311 3.58 59.75 -45.48
N GLY A 312 2.69 59.36 -44.55
CA GLY A 312 2.15 60.22 -43.51
C GLY A 312 0.98 61.12 -43.93
N LYS A 313 0.47 61.01 -45.17
CA LYS A 313 -0.59 61.87 -45.71
C LYS A 313 -1.92 61.75 -44.93
N PHE A 314 -2.23 60.59 -44.36
CA PHE A 314 -3.53 60.29 -43.73
C PHE A 314 -3.44 60.06 -42.21
N GLY A 315 -2.32 60.43 -41.58
CA GLY A 315 -2.08 60.15 -40.17
C GLY A 315 -1.78 58.68 -39.88
N VAL A 316 -1.72 58.32 -38.59
CA VAL A 316 -1.24 57.00 -38.13
C VAL A 316 -2.36 56.05 -37.67
N ARG A 317 -3.61 56.50 -37.67
CA ARG A 317 -4.77 55.68 -37.27
C ARG A 317 -5.26 54.83 -38.45
N CYS A 318 -4.46 53.85 -38.85
CA CYS A 318 -4.74 53.02 -40.02
C CYS A 318 -6.10 52.31 -39.94
N ILE A 319 -6.57 51.98 -38.73
CA ILE A 319 -7.84 51.28 -38.48
C ILE A 319 -9.10 52.05 -38.90
N GLU A 320 -9.01 53.36 -39.16
CA GLU A 320 -10.12 54.14 -39.71
C GLU A 320 -10.47 53.70 -41.14
N CYS A 321 -9.46 53.30 -41.92
CA CYS A 321 -9.62 52.96 -43.34
C CYS A 321 -9.37 51.47 -43.62
N HIS A 322 -8.44 50.85 -42.89
CA HIS A 322 -8.03 49.46 -43.09
C HIS A 322 -8.60 48.54 -42.00
N SER A 323 -8.50 47.24 -42.26
CA SER A 323 -8.86 46.18 -41.31
C SER A 323 -7.73 45.16 -41.19
N GLU A 324 -7.73 44.42 -40.09
CA GLU A 324 -6.79 43.34 -39.79
C GLU A 324 -6.93 42.11 -40.72
N THR A 325 -7.95 42.07 -41.59
CA THR A 325 -8.12 41.02 -42.59
C THR A 325 -7.36 41.31 -43.87
N SER A 326 -7.25 42.59 -44.27
CA SER A 326 -6.55 43.01 -45.50
C SER A 326 -6.37 44.54 -45.52
N PHE A 327 -5.19 45.01 -45.95
CA PHE A 327 -4.96 46.42 -46.27
C PHE A 327 -5.61 46.85 -47.59
N PHE A 328 -5.95 45.91 -48.48
CA PHE A 328 -6.59 46.18 -49.76
C PHE A 328 -8.11 46.29 -49.68
N ASP A 329 -8.71 45.76 -48.60
CA ASP A 329 -10.15 45.82 -48.36
C ASP A 329 -10.45 47.03 -47.48
N LEU A 330 -10.78 48.16 -48.12
CA LEU A 330 -11.11 49.41 -47.43
C LEU A 330 -12.46 49.30 -46.71
N LYS A 331 -12.51 49.88 -45.50
CA LYS A 331 -13.78 50.16 -44.81
C LYS A 331 -14.58 51.19 -45.59
N ASP A 332 -15.85 51.32 -45.26
CA ASP A 332 -16.75 52.25 -45.93
C ASP A 332 -16.30 53.71 -45.76
N LEU A 333 -15.87 54.35 -46.85
CA LEU A 333 -15.18 55.65 -46.86
C LEU A 333 -16.13 56.86 -47.02
N TYR A 334 -17.40 56.76 -46.63
CA TYR A 334 -18.36 57.87 -46.76
C TYR A 334 -17.94 59.18 -46.06
N TYR A 335 -16.97 59.13 -45.15
CA TYR A 335 -16.44 60.28 -44.39
C TYR A 335 -15.07 60.78 -44.90
N PHE A 336 -14.55 60.23 -46.00
CA PHE A 336 -13.20 60.55 -46.46
C PHE A 336 -13.12 61.95 -47.13
N ASP A 337 -12.19 62.78 -46.63
CA ASP A 337 -11.93 64.10 -47.17
C ASP A 337 -11.10 64.02 -48.45
N HIS A 338 -11.76 64.23 -49.59
CA HIS A 338 -11.13 64.16 -50.91
C HIS A 338 -10.12 65.29 -51.16
N SER A 339 -10.12 66.35 -50.34
CA SER A 339 -9.12 67.42 -50.44
C SER A 339 -7.70 66.98 -50.06
N LEU A 340 -7.57 65.81 -49.40
CA LEU A 340 -6.30 65.20 -49.03
C LEU A 340 -5.71 64.29 -50.13
N THR A 341 -6.41 64.13 -51.26
CA THR A 341 -5.94 63.35 -52.40
C THR A 341 -5.30 64.22 -53.48
N ASP A 342 -4.55 63.61 -54.38
CA ASP A 342 -4.01 64.29 -55.56
C ASP A 342 -5.11 64.69 -56.58
N PHE A 343 -6.39 64.37 -56.29
CA PHE A 343 -7.57 64.72 -57.08
C PHE A 343 -8.64 65.42 -56.21
N PRO A 344 -8.38 66.65 -55.73
CA PRO A 344 -9.40 67.43 -55.05
C PRO A 344 -10.52 67.77 -56.06
N PHE A 345 -11.77 67.41 -55.71
CA PHE A 345 -12.95 67.76 -56.50
C PHE A 345 -13.23 69.26 -56.51
#